data_AF-A0A8C5TQ67-F1
#
_entry.id   AF-A0A8C5TQ67-F1
#
_cell.length_a   1.000
_cell.length_b   1.000
_cell.length_c   1.000
_cell.angle_alpha   90.00
_cell.angle_beta   90.00
_cell.angle_gamma   90.00
#
_symmetry.space_group_name_H-M   'P 1'
#
loop_
_entity.id
_entity.type
_entity.pdbx_description
1 polymer ?
#
loop_
_entity_poly.entity_id
_entity_poly.type
_entity_poly.pdbx_seq_one_letter_code
_entity_poly.pdbx_strand_id
1 'polypeptide(L)'
;RQRASFSFLLSLFFRLSEPRSDVKSSGFCLFFSFSQLQQERVEWENLNKILMRHGLKPVSLFVPQSNRNTSDMIVLDGQSSQGIRLALKTLAEDIERQQKVMQGLMEANRCLRDVVRLEQGRASRQEQRAKELEIVVKNVKAKICQLEDEAIAKACQQQNQVKELQKDQQASQVIRIALPEDSNFSLMKGLKILTLI
;
A
#
# COMPACT_ATOMS: atom_id res chain seq x y z
N ARG A 1 -15.80 21.23 -7.08
CA ARG A 1 -16.40 21.42 -8.41
C ARG A 1 -17.94 21.33 -8.42
N GLN A 2 -18.61 20.68 -7.46
CA GLN A 2 -20.09 20.60 -7.41
C GLN A 2 -20.82 21.83 -6.82
N ARG A 3 -20.15 22.70 -6.05
CA ARG A 3 -20.76 23.93 -5.49
C ARG A 3 -21.12 24.98 -6.55
N ALA A 4 -20.46 24.96 -7.71
CA ALA A 4 -20.72 25.91 -8.79
C ALA A 4 -22.09 25.67 -9.47
N SER A 5 -22.53 24.41 -9.56
CA SER A 5 -23.82 24.06 -10.19
C SER A 5 -25.02 24.54 -9.36
N PHE A 6 -24.92 24.54 -8.03
CA PHE A 6 -26.01 25.02 -7.16
C PHE A 6 -26.17 26.54 -7.21
N SER A 7 -25.06 27.27 -7.28
CA SER A 7 -25.07 28.74 -7.44
C SER A 7 -25.62 29.16 -8.81
N PHE A 8 -25.35 28.38 -9.86
CA PHE A 8 -25.88 28.63 -11.20
C PHE A 8 -27.39 28.39 -11.28
N LEU A 9 -27.88 27.34 -10.63
CA LEU A 9 -29.32 27.06 -10.55
C LEU A 9 -30.08 28.10 -9.71
N LEU A 10 -29.49 28.59 -8.62
CA LEU A 10 -30.07 29.68 -7.83
C LEU A 10 -30.10 31.01 -8.60
N SER A 11 -29.06 31.28 -9.42
CA SER A 11 -28.99 32.49 -10.24
C SER A 11 -29.99 32.45 -11.41
N LEU A 12 -30.23 31.28 -12.00
CA LEU A 12 -31.27 31.10 -13.02
C LEU A 12 -32.67 31.26 -12.41
N PHE A 13 -32.87 30.82 -11.16
CA PHE A 13 -34.11 30.99 -10.42
C PHE A 13 -34.40 32.47 -10.11
N PHE A 14 -33.38 33.26 -9.77
CA PHE A 14 -33.54 34.70 -9.52
C PHE A 14 -33.73 35.51 -10.80
N ARG A 15 -33.16 35.08 -11.94
CA ARG A 15 -33.24 35.80 -13.22
C ARG A 15 -34.59 35.63 -13.95
N LEU A 16 -35.44 34.69 -13.52
CA LEU A 16 -36.81 34.52 -14.05
C LEU A 16 -37.88 35.26 -13.23
N SER A 17 -37.49 36.01 -12.20
CA SER A 17 -38.38 36.78 -11.33
C SER A 17 -38.26 38.30 -11.54
N GLU A 18 -38.26 38.75 -12.80
CA GLU A 18 -38.45 40.17 -13.15
C GLU A 18 -39.87 40.38 -13.68
N PRO A 19 -40.74 41.15 -13.01
CA PRO A 19 -42.08 41.40 -13.48
C PRO A 19 -42.04 42.48 -14.58
N ARG A 20 -42.28 42.08 -15.84
CA ARG A 20 -42.70 43.04 -16.86
C ARG A 20 -44.12 43.48 -16.55
N SER A 21 -44.23 44.69 -16.02
CA SER A 21 -45.46 45.46 -15.89
C SER A 21 -46.07 45.78 -17.26
N ASP A 22 -47.40 45.87 -17.27
CA ASP A 22 -48.32 46.26 -18.36
C ASP A 22 -48.72 45.20 -19.38
N VAL A 23 -49.76 44.42 -19.02
CA VAL A 23 -50.93 44.23 -19.91
C VAL A 23 -52.20 44.12 -19.05
N LYS A 24 -53.10 45.11 -19.19
CA LYS A 24 -54.50 44.99 -18.78
C LYS A 24 -55.25 44.14 -19.79
N SER A 25 -56.16 43.30 -19.28
CA SER A 25 -57.37 42.79 -19.93
C SER A 25 -57.43 41.29 -20.20
N SER A 26 -58.57 40.77 -19.76
CA SER A 26 -59.28 39.57 -20.19
C SER A 26 -58.82 38.23 -19.64
N GLY A 27 -59.66 37.68 -18.76
CA GLY A 27 -59.56 36.35 -18.20
C GLY A 27 -59.33 35.28 -19.27
N PHE A 28 -58.14 34.70 -19.21
CA PHE A 28 -57.87 33.34 -19.62
C PHE A 28 -57.01 32.71 -18.52
N CYS A 29 -57.64 32.44 -17.38
CA CYS A 29 -57.16 31.34 -16.55
C CYS A 29 -57.36 30.08 -17.39
N LEU A 30 -56.35 29.69 -18.16
CA LEU A 30 -56.21 28.31 -18.62
C LEU A 30 -55.97 27.48 -17.36
N PHE A 31 -57.08 27.19 -16.66
CA PHE A 31 -57.20 26.06 -15.78
C PHE A 31 -56.64 24.87 -16.56
N PHE A 32 -55.56 24.28 -16.07
CA PHE A 32 -55.19 22.93 -16.46
C PHE A 32 -56.46 22.11 -16.60
N SER A 33 -56.62 21.41 -17.74
CA SER A 33 -57.72 20.45 -17.86
C SER A 33 -57.62 19.51 -16.66
N PHE A 34 -58.71 19.23 -15.95
CA PHE A 34 -58.72 18.45 -14.70
C PHE A 34 -57.82 17.20 -14.79
N SER A 35 -57.80 16.54 -15.95
CA SER A 35 -56.93 15.41 -16.28
C SER A 35 -55.42 15.69 -16.18
N GLN A 36 -54.94 16.85 -16.63
CA GLN A 36 -53.52 17.23 -16.57
C GLN A 36 -53.08 17.53 -15.12
N LEU A 37 -53.95 18.18 -14.33
CA LEU A 37 -53.71 18.41 -12.90
C LEU A 37 -53.63 17.10 -12.10
N GLN A 38 -54.48 16.12 -12.44
CA GLN A 38 -54.43 14.79 -11.84
C GLN A 38 -53.14 14.04 -12.21
N GLN A 39 -52.72 14.10 -13.48
CA GLN A 39 -51.48 13.47 -13.90
C GLN A 39 -50.25 14.09 -13.23
N GLU A 40 -50.22 15.41 -13.12
CA GLU A 40 -49.14 16.12 -12.45
C GLU A 40 -49.06 15.74 -10.97
N ARG A 41 -50.20 15.60 -10.28
CA ARG A 41 -50.28 15.11 -8.90
C ARG A 41 -49.67 13.72 -8.74
N VAL A 42 -50.05 12.76 -9.60
CA VAL A 42 -49.54 11.39 -9.54
C VAL A 42 -48.04 11.32 -9.74
N GLU A 43 -47.52 12.06 -10.73
CA GLU A 43 -46.09 12.10 -11.02
C GLU A 43 -45.29 12.78 -9.90
N TRP A 44 -45.81 13.84 -9.27
CA TRP A 44 -45.21 14.43 -8.07
C TRP A 44 -45.26 13.51 -6.86
N GLU A 45 -46.34 12.76 -6.67
CA GLU A 45 -46.45 11.76 -5.61
C GLU A 45 -45.42 10.63 -5.78
N ASN A 46 -45.21 10.16 -7.01
CA ASN A 46 -44.18 9.18 -7.32
C ASN A 46 -42.78 9.73 -7.04
N LEU A 47 -42.50 10.98 -7.39
CA LEU A 47 -41.22 11.61 -7.08
C LEU A 47 -41.03 11.81 -5.57
N ASN A 48 -42.08 12.18 -4.84
CA ASN A 48 -42.05 12.33 -3.39
C ASN A 48 -41.68 11.01 -2.68
N LYS A 49 -42.15 9.86 -3.18
CA LYS A 49 -41.70 8.55 -2.67
C LYS A 49 -40.19 8.37 -2.82
N ILE A 50 -39.61 8.82 -3.94
CA ILE A 50 -38.15 8.77 -4.17
C ILE A 50 -37.44 9.72 -3.20
N LEU A 51 -37.89 10.98 -3.12
CA LEU A 51 -37.31 11.99 -2.23
C LEU A 51 -37.30 11.52 -0.76
N MET A 52 -38.40 10.96 -0.28
CA MET A 52 -38.51 10.46 1.09
C MET A 52 -37.59 9.26 1.36
N ARG A 53 -37.38 8.36 0.39
CA ARG A 53 -36.38 7.27 0.53
C ARG A 53 -34.96 7.82 0.76
N HIS A 54 -34.67 9.01 0.25
CA HIS A 54 -33.41 9.72 0.46
C HIS A 54 -33.45 10.74 1.62
N GLY A 55 -34.49 10.71 2.47
CA GLY A 55 -34.62 11.57 3.65
C GLY A 55 -35.00 13.02 3.34
N LEU A 56 -35.43 13.32 2.11
CA LEU A 56 -35.85 14.65 1.69
C LEU A 56 -37.35 14.86 1.97
N LYS A 57 -37.73 16.11 2.22
CA LYS A 57 -39.14 16.48 2.44
C LYS A 57 -39.94 16.40 1.13
N PRO A 58 -41.19 15.91 1.17
CA PRO A 58 -42.04 15.85 -0.02
C PRO A 58 -42.45 17.25 -0.49
N VAL A 59 -42.59 17.41 -1.80
CA VAL A 59 -43.10 18.63 -2.44
C VAL A 59 -44.63 18.58 -2.49
N SER A 60 -45.29 19.58 -1.92
CA SER A 60 -46.75 19.70 -1.96
C SER A 60 -47.20 20.56 -3.13
N LEU A 61 -48.20 20.09 -3.88
CA LEU A 61 -48.89 20.89 -4.88
C LEU A 61 -50.03 21.65 -4.21
N PHE A 62 -49.99 22.97 -4.27
CA PHE A 62 -51.08 23.81 -3.76
C PHE A 62 -52.11 24.07 -4.85
N VAL A 63 -53.37 23.79 -4.57
CA VAL A 63 -54.49 24.18 -5.43
C VAL A 63 -55.12 25.45 -4.83
N PRO A 64 -55.15 26.59 -5.53
CA PRO A 64 -55.73 27.82 -4.99
C PRO A 64 -57.21 27.60 -4.66
N GLN A 65 -57.56 27.58 -3.37
CA GLN A 65 -58.94 27.74 -2.93
C GLN A 65 -59.16 29.23 -2.67
N SER A 66 -60.05 29.83 -3.46
CA SER A 66 -60.61 31.20 -3.39
C SER A 66 -59.94 32.16 -2.39
N ASN A 67 -59.25 33.19 -2.93
CA ASN A 67 -58.80 34.39 -2.23
C ASN A 67 -57.85 34.20 -1.02
N ARG A 68 -56.62 33.72 -1.25
CA ARG A 68 -55.48 34.03 -0.37
C ARG A 68 -54.39 34.74 -1.15
N ASN A 69 -53.68 35.65 -0.46
CA ASN A 69 -52.56 36.41 -1.00
C ASN A 69 -51.61 35.49 -1.78
N THR A 70 -51.56 35.67 -3.10
CA THR A 70 -50.69 34.93 -4.02
C THR A 70 -49.23 35.41 -3.95
N SER A 71 -48.92 36.36 -3.07
CA SER A 71 -47.59 36.94 -2.90
C SER A 71 -46.54 35.91 -2.48
N ASP A 72 -46.95 34.85 -1.78
CA ASP A 72 -46.05 33.82 -1.24
C ASP A 72 -46.10 32.52 -2.07
N MET A 73 -46.75 32.56 -3.24
CA MET A 73 -46.99 31.38 -4.08
C MET A 73 -46.18 31.45 -5.37
N ILE A 74 -45.46 30.38 -5.68
CA ILE A 74 -44.75 30.22 -6.96
C ILE A 74 -45.67 29.46 -7.91
N VAL A 75 -46.14 30.13 -8.96
CA VAL A 75 -46.91 29.50 -10.04
C VAL A 75 -45.92 28.99 -11.09
N LEU A 76 -45.95 27.70 -11.36
CA LEU A 76 -45.14 27.06 -12.40
C LEU A 76 -46.02 26.67 -13.57
N ASP A 77 -45.54 26.94 -14.79
CA ASP A 77 -46.12 26.33 -15.97
C ASP A 77 -45.74 24.84 -16.05
N GLY A 78 -46.51 24.06 -16.82
CA GLY A 78 -46.33 22.61 -16.91
C GLY A 78 -44.95 22.18 -17.44
N GLN A 79 -44.32 22.99 -18.31
CA GLN A 79 -42.98 22.67 -18.83
C GLN A 79 -41.92 22.89 -17.75
N SER A 80 -42.01 24.01 -17.00
CA SER A 80 -41.13 24.27 -15.86
C SER A 80 -41.26 23.19 -14.78
N SER A 81 -42.48 22.77 -14.44
CA SER A 81 -42.74 21.70 -13.47
C SER A 81 -42.17 20.35 -13.94
N GLN A 82 -42.37 19.99 -15.21
CA GLN A 82 -41.77 18.78 -15.78
C GLN A 82 -40.24 18.83 -15.74
N GLY A 83 -39.63 19.96 -16.10
CA GLY A 83 -38.18 20.15 -16.05
C GLY A 83 -37.62 19.97 -14.64
N ILE A 84 -38.28 20.56 -13.63
CA ILE A 84 -37.88 20.42 -12.22
C ILE A 84 -37.97 18.96 -11.76
N ARG A 85 -39.06 18.25 -12.10
CA ARG A 85 -39.20 16.83 -11.72
C ARG A 85 -38.14 15.94 -12.34
N LEU A 86 -37.80 16.16 -13.61
CA LEU A 86 -36.72 15.43 -14.26
C LEU A 86 -35.38 15.71 -13.58
N ALA A 87 -35.07 16.98 -13.29
CA ALA A 87 -33.85 17.35 -12.60
C ALA A 87 -33.75 16.70 -11.20
N LEU A 88 -34.84 16.71 -10.42
CA LEU A 88 -34.90 16.07 -9.11
C LEU A 88 -34.75 14.55 -9.20
N LYS A 89 -35.36 13.92 -10.19
CA LYS A 89 -35.24 12.47 -10.43
C LYS A 89 -33.80 12.09 -10.76
N THR A 90 -33.17 12.79 -11.70
CA THR A 90 -31.76 12.56 -12.07
C THR A 90 -30.83 12.80 -10.88
N LEU A 91 -31.09 13.83 -10.07
CA LEU A 91 -30.29 14.08 -8.87
C LEU A 91 -30.42 12.94 -7.85
N ALA A 92 -31.63 12.41 -7.64
CA ALA A 92 -31.86 11.28 -6.74
C ALA A 92 -31.11 10.02 -7.21
N GLU A 93 -31.17 9.71 -8.50
CA GLU A 93 -30.43 8.60 -9.11
C GLU A 93 -28.90 8.79 -8.97
N ASP A 94 -28.39 10.02 -9.12
CA ASP A 94 -26.97 10.31 -8.92
C ASP A 94 -26.54 10.14 -7.46
N ILE A 95 -27.37 10.55 -6.49
CA ILE A 95 -27.11 10.32 -5.06
C ILE A 95 -27.00 8.82 -4.77
N GLU A 96 -27.90 8.00 -5.31
CA GLU A 96 -27.85 6.54 -5.13
C GLU A 96 -26.56 5.95 -5.72
N ARG A 97 -26.18 6.37 -6.93
CA ARG A 97 -24.94 5.95 -7.59
C ARG A 97 -23.72 6.36 -6.75
N GLN A 98 -23.68 7.59 -6.26
CA GLN A 98 -22.61 8.09 -5.40
C GLN A 98 -22.52 7.30 -4.09
N GLN A 99 -23.66 6.95 -3.49
CA GLN A 99 -23.71 6.15 -2.28
C GLN A 99 -23.12 4.75 -2.50
N LYS A 100 -23.43 4.09 -3.62
CA LYS A 100 -22.84 2.79 -4.01
C LYS A 100 -21.33 2.89 -4.18
N VAL A 101 -20.85 3.93 -4.87
CA VAL A 101 -19.40 4.17 -5.04
C VAL A 101 -18.73 4.40 -3.69
N MET A 102 -19.33 5.21 -2.82
CA MET A 102 -18.80 5.49 -1.48
C MET A 102 -18.72 4.22 -0.64
N GLN A 103 -19.74 3.36 -0.68
CA GLN A 103 -19.71 2.06 -0.01
C GLN A 103 -18.58 1.17 -0.53
N GLY A 104 -18.45 1.03 -1.85
CA GLY A 104 -17.37 0.25 -2.44
C GLY A 104 -15.98 0.79 -2.09
N LEU A 105 -15.82 2.12 -2.03
CA LEU A 105 -14.57 2.76 -1.59
C LEU A 105 -14.27 2.49 -0.11
N MET A 106 -15.28 2.52 0.77
CA MET A 106 -15.10 2.20 2.19
C MET A 106 -14.66 0.75 2.39
N GLU A 107 -15.28 -0.19 1.67
CA GLU A 107 -14.93 -1.61 1.70
C GLU A 107 -13.50 -1.84 1.18
N ALA A 108 -13.16 -1.26 0.02
CA ALA A 108 -11.82 -1.32 -0.53
C ALA A 108 -10.76 -0.71 0.41
N ASN A 109 -11.06 0.44 1.04
CA ASN A 109 -10.15 1.07 2.00
C ASN A 109 -9.91 0.18 3.22
N ARG A 110 -10.96 -0.48 3.73
CA ARG A 110 -10.84 -1.44 4.83
C ARG A 110 -9.94 -2.61 4.45
N CYS A 111 -10.18 -3.25 3.29
CA CYS A 111 -9.35 -4.34 2.80
C CYS A 111 -7.88 -3.93 2.63
N LEU A 112 -7.63 -2.73 2.08
CA LEU A 112 -6.27 -2.21 1.94
C LEU A 112 -5.57 -2.03 3.30
N ARG A 113 -6.28 -1.54 4.33
CA ARG A 113 -5.71 -1.44 5.69
C ARG A 113 -5.33 -2.81 6.25
N ASP A 114 -6.14 -3.83 6.02
CA ASP A 114 -5.85 -5.20 6.45
C ASP A 114 -4.63 -5.78 5.74
N VAL A 115 -4.50 -5.56 4.43
CA VAL A 115 -3.31 -5.93 3.65
C VAL A 115 -2.07 -5.22 4.16
N VAL A 116 -2.14 -3.90 4.37
CA VAL A 116 -1.01 -3.12 4.91
C VAL A 116 -0.54 -3.67 6.26
N ARG A 117 -1.49 -3.97 7.16
CA ARG A 117 -1.16 -4.55 8.48
C ARG A 117 -0.52 -5.93 8.35
N LEU A 118 -1.01 -6.78 7.45
CA LEU A 118 -0.42 -8.10 7.20
C LEU A 118 1.01 -8.00 6.66
N GLU A 119 1.22 -7.13 5.67
CA GLU A 119 2.53 -6.92 5.06
C GLU A 119 3.53 -6.29 6.03
N GLN A 120 3.09 -5.35 6.88
CA GLN A 120 3.93 -4.85 7.97
C GLN A 120 4.37 -5.96 8.92
N GLY A 121 3.47 -6.88 9.27
CA GLY A 121 3.82 -8.05 10.08
C GLY A 121 4.81 -8.99 9.38
N ARG A 122 4.67 -9.18 8.07
CA ARG A 122 5.62 -9.97 7.26
C ARG A 122 6.99 -9.29 7.19
N ALA A 123 7.03 -8.00 6.90
CA ALA A 123 8.24 -7.19 6.84
C ALA A 123 9.00 -7.20 8.16
N SER A 124 8.31 -7.01 9.29
CA SER A 124 8.91 -7.05 10.63
C SER A 124 9.58 -8.41 10.93
N ARG A 125 8.91 -9.52 10.59
CA ARG A 125 9.51 -10.86 10.74
C ARG A 125 10.72 -11.05 9.84
N GLN A 126 10.66 -10.54 8.61
CA GLN A 126 11.78 -10.66 7.67
C GLN A 126 12.97 -9.80 8.10
N GLU A 127 12.73 -8.61 8.64
CA GLU A 127 13.75 -7.75 9.23
C GLU A 127 14.43 -8.44 10.42
N GLN A 128 13.65 -9.06 11.31
CA GLN A 128 14.18 -9.79 12.45
C GLN A 128 15.07 -10.97 12.01
N ARG A 129 14.61 -11.75 11.02
CA ARG A 129 15.41 -12.84 10.44
C ARG A 129 16.71 -12.34 9.80
N ALA A 130 16.66 -11.21 9.09
CA ALA A 130 17.85 -10.61 8.50
C ALA A 130 18.86 -10.18 9.57
N LYS A 131 18.40 -9.58 10.68
CA LYS A 131 19.25 -9.23 11.83
C LYS A 131 19.90 -10.46 12.46
N GLU A 132 19.13 -11.52 12.69
CA GLU A 132 19.64 -12.78 13.25
C GLU A 132 20.71 -13.40 12.33
N LEU A 133 20.45 -13.43 11.02
CA LEU A 133 21.43 -13.91 10.03
C LEU A 133 22.69 -13.04 9.99
N GLU A 134 22.57 -11.72 10.11
CA GLU A 134 23.73 -10.82 10.19
C GLU A 134 24.63 -11.16 11.37
N ILE A 135 24.04 -11.47 12.53
CA ILE A 135 24.78 -11.90 13.72
C ILE A 135 25.49 -13.24 13.46
N VAL A 136 24.80 -14.21 12.87
CA VAL A 136 25.40 -15.51 12.52
C VAL A 136 26.58 -15.33 11.58
N VAL A 137 26.43 -14.51 10.53
CA VAL A 137 27.51 -14.22 9.57
C VAL A 137 28.71 -13.57 10.25
N LYS A 138 28.47 -12.59 11.14
CA LYS A 138 29.54 -11.95 11.93
C LYS A 138 30.30 -12.98 12.77
N ASN A 139 29.59 -13.88 13.44
CA ASN A 139 30.20 -14.92 14.27
C ASN A 139 30.99 -15.94 13.44
N VAL A 140 30.45 -16.38 12.30
CA VAL A 140 31.14 -17.30 11.39
C VAL A 140 32.40 -16.66 10.83
N LYS A 141 32.34 -15.39 10.41
CA LYS A 141 33.52 -14.66 9.92
C LYS A 141 34.60 -14.58 11.01
N ALA A 142 34.23 -14.21 12.23
CA ALA A 142 35.16 -14.17 13.35
C ALA A 142 35.80 -15.55 13.61
N LYS A 143 35.02 -16.63 13.52
CA LYS A 143 35.52 -17.99 13.72
C LYS A 143 36.47 -18.44 12.61
N ILE A 144 36.19 -18.07 11.36
CA ILE A 144 37.08 -18.33 10.23
C ILE A 144 38.42 -17.62 10.44
N CYS A 145 38.40 -16.31 10.73
CA CYS A 145 39.64 -15.56 10.98
C CYS A 145 40.45 -16.17 12.13
N GLN A 146 39.80 -16.54 13.24
CA GLN A 146 40.47 -17.23 14.34
C GLN A 146 41.14 -18.53 13.89
N LEU A 147 40.44 -19.37 13.12
CA LEU A 147 40.98 -20.65 12.66
C LEU A 147 42.11 -20.47 11.63
N GLU A 148 42.02 -19.45 10.77
CA GLU A 148 43.07 -19.06 9.85
C GLU A 148 44.33 -18.62 10.61
N ASP A 149 44.19 -17.76 11.61
CA ASP A 149 45.29 -17.30 12.46
C ASP A 149 45.95 -18.45 13.22
N GLU A 150 45.15 -19.35 13.80
CA GLU A 150 45.64 -20.56 14.48
C GLU A 150 46.39 -21.50 13.51
N ALA A 151 45.91 -21.65 12.28
CA ALA A 151 46.55 -22.48 11.26
C ALA A 151 47.89 -21.87 10.81
N ILE A 152 47.94 -20.56 10.57
CA ILE A 152 49.17 -19.83 10.23
C ILE A 152 50.18 -19.95 11.36
N ALA A 153 49.77 -19.73 12.61
CA ALA A 153 50.65 -19.86 13.78
C ALA A 153 51.25 -21.27 13.90
N LYS A 154 50.44 -22.32 13.72
CA LYS A 154 50.91 -23.71 13.72
C LYS A 154 51.88 -24.00 12.57
N ALA A 155 51.58 -23.53 11.36
CA ALA A 155 52.45 -23.68 10.20
C ALA A 155 53.81 -22.99 10.41
N CYS A 156 53.82 -21.77 10.96
CA CYS A 156 55.03 -21.04 11.33
C CYS A 156 55.85 -21.80 12.38
N GLN A 157 55.20 -22.32 13.42
CA GLN A 157 55.85 -23.13 14.45
C GLN A 157 56.51 -24.39 13.86
N GLN A 158 55.77 -25.13 13.03
CA GLN A 158 56.28 -26.33 12.35
C GLN A 158 57.45 -25.99 11.42
N GLN A 159 57.36 -24.90 10.65
CA GLN A 159 58.44 -24.44 9.78
C GLN A 159 59.71 -24.12 10.59
N ASN A 160 59.58 -23.48 11.74
CA ASN A 160 60.71 -23.19 12.62
C ASN A 160 61.34 -24.48 13.17
N GLN A 161 60.53 -25.45 13.61
CA GLN A 161 61.03 -26.76 14.05
C GLN A 161 61.80 -27.49 12.96
N VAL A 162 61.28 -27.50 11.72
CA VAL A 162 61.98 -28.11 10.57
C VAL A 162 63.30 -27.41 10.30
N LYS A 163 63.36 -26.08 10.37
CA LYS A 163 64.60 -25.32 10.20
C LYS A 163 65.65 -25.65 11.25
N GLU A 164 65.27 -25.79 12.52
CA GLU A 164 66.22 -26.18 13.58
C GLU A 164 66.74 -27.61 13.37
N LEU A 165 65.86 -28.57 13.06
CA LEU A 165 66.28 -29.94 12.74
C LEU A 165 67.23 -30.00 11.53
N GLN A 166 67.03 -29.16 10.51
CA GLN A 166 67.94 -29.05 9.38
C GLN A 166 69.33 -28.54 9.79
N LYS A 167 69.42 -27.56 10.70
CA LYS A 167 70.70 -27.09 11.25
C LYS A 167 71.41 -28.20 12.03
N ASP A 168 70.69 -28.91 12.89
CA ASP A 168 71.24 -30.02 13.68
C ASP A 168 71.77 -31.15 12.77
N GLN A 169 71.05 -31.43 11.68
CA GLN A 169 71.47 -32.41 10.68
C GLN A 169 72.75 -31.97 9.96
N GLN A 170 72.85 -30.69 9.56
CA GLN A 170 74.06 -30.15 8.95
C GLN A 170 75.25 -30.17 9.93
N ALA A 171 75.05 -29.77 11.19
CA ALA A 171 76.09 -29.82 12.21
C ALA A 171 76.58 -31.26 12.45
N SER A 172 75.66 -32.22 12.53
CA SER A 172 75.98 -33.64 12.67
C SER A 172 76.74 -34.20 11.47
N GLN A 173 76.39 -33.77 10.24
CA GLN A 173 77.14 -34.14 9.03
C GLN A 173 78.56 -33.58 9.04
N VAL A 174 78.75 -32.31 9.41
CA VAL A 174 80.08 -31.69 9.52
C VAL A 174 80.96 -32.41 10.55
N ILE A 175 80.41 -32.74 11.73
CA ILE A 175 81.14 -33.50 12.76
C ILE A 175 81.51 -34.90 12.25
N ARG A 176 80.60 -35.59 11.55
CA ARG A 176 80.85 -36.92 10.98
C ARG A 176 81.99 -36.91 9.94
N ILE A 177 82.14 -35.82 9.18
CA ILE A 177 83.22 -35.70 8.18
C ILE A 177 84.55 -35.27 8.84
N ALA A 178 84.50 -34.59 9.99
CA ALA A 178 85.68 -34.12 10.72
C ALA A 178 86.33 -35.16 11.66
N LEU A 179 85.70 -36.32 11.88
CA LEU A 179 86.28 -37.47 12.58
C LEU A 179 86.68 -38.53 11.55
N PRO A 180 87.97 -38.70 11.21
CA PRO A 180 88.38 -39.83 10.40
C PRO A 180 88.22 -41.11 11.25
N GLU A 181 87.31 -42.00 10.82
CA GLU A 181 87.25 -43.39 11.29
C GLU A 181 88.47 -44.19 10.77
N ASP A 182 89.67 -43.78 11.14
CA ASP A 182 90.89 -44.52 10.84
C ASP A 182 91.46 -45.02 12.16
N SER A 183 91.25 -46.31 12.47
CA SER A 183 92.22 -47.18 13.20
C SER A 183 91.67 -48.58 13.54
N ASN A 184 90.35 -48.80 13.64
CA ASN A 184 89.83 -50.05 14.22
C ASN A 184 89.38 -51.14 13.22
N PHE A 185 89.15 -50.80 11.94
CA PHE A 185 88.68 -51.80 10.98
C PHE A 185 89.79 -52.71 10.42
N SER A 186 91.07 -52.31 10.55
CA SER A 186 92.21 -53.08 10.06
C SER A 186 92.66 -54.17 11.04
N LEU A 187 92.60 -53.90 12.35
CA LEU A 187 92.98 -54.86 13.40
C LEU A 187 92.04 -56.07 13.49
N MET A 188 90.75 -55.89 13.21
CA MET A 188 89.76 -56.98 13.22
C MET A 188 89.91 -57.97 12.06
N LYS A 189 90.51 -57.55 10.93
CA LYS A 189 90.81 -58.45 9.81
C LYS A 189 92.04 -59.33 10.11
N GLY A 190 93.04 -58.78 10.82
CA GLY A 190 94.22 -59.53 11.26
C GLY A 190 93.92 -60.61 12.29
N LEU A 191 93.05 -60.31 13.27
CA LEU A 191 92.68 -61.29 14.32
C LEU A 191 91.94 -62.51 13.76
N LYS A 192 91.10 -62.34 12.74
CA LYS A 192 90.39 -63.47 12.11
C LYS A 192 91.31 -64.42 11.36
N ILE A 193 92.42 -63.94 10.79
CA ILE A 193 93.41 -64.79 10.11
C ILE A 193 94.19 -65.62 11.13
N LEU A 194 94.54 -65.04 12.29
CA LEU A 194 95.26 -65.74 13.37
C LEU A 194 94.42 -66.77 14.13
N THR A 195 93.09 -66.77 14.00
CA THR A 195 92.22 -67.80 14.61
C THR A 195 92.02 -69.02 13.70
N LEU A 196 92.58 -69.00 12.48
CA LEU A 196 92.40 -70.02 11.44
C LEU A 196 93.71 -70.77 11.07
N ILE A 197 94.80 -70.53 11.79
CA ILE A 197 96.08 -71.26 11.70
C ILE A 197 96.31 -71.95 13.05
#